data_AF-A0A352VR78-F1
#
_entry.id   AF-A0A352VR78-F1
#
_cell.length_a   1.000
_cell.length_b   1.000
_cell.length_c   1.000
_cell.angle_alpha   90.00
_cell.angle_beta   90.00
_cell.angle_gamma   90.00
#
_symmetry.space_group_name_H-M   'P 1'
#
loop_
_entity.id
_entity.type
_entity.pdbx_description
1 polymer ?
#
loop_
_entity_poly.entity_id
_entity_poly.type
_entity_poly.pdbx_seq_one_letter_code
_entity_poly.pdbx_strand_id
1 'polypeptide(L)' 'MTQTELDPSHRVKNVRIVDERLCIDPEDGQTVSVLVEIYPRIANGTDEQRANWQLIRSGLGIH' A
#
# COMPACT_ATOMS: atom_id res chain seq x y z
N MET A 1 11.15 16.83 16.80
CA MET A 1 10.52 16.52 15.49
C MET A 1 10.43 15.00 15.44
N THR A 2 9.30 14.48 15.91
CA THR A 2 9.07 13.07 16.19
C THR A 2 8.87 12.31 14.89
N GLN A 3 9.90 11.58 14.48
CA GLN A 3 9.75 10.47 13.57
C GLN A 3 8.96 9.41 14.33
N THR A 4 7.66 9.28 14.05
CA THR A 4 6.78 8.25 14.63
C THR A 4 7.51 6.92 14.56
N GLU A 5 7.86 6.37 15.71
CA GLU A 5 8.43 5.03 15.83
C GLU A 5 7.42 4.07 15.22
N LEU A 6 7.76 3.50 14.07
CA LEU A 6 6.83 2.68 13.30
C LEU A 6 6.69 1.35 14.03
N ASP A 7 5.59 1.19 14.76
CA ASP A 7 5.24 -0.06 15.41
C ASP A 7 5.31 -1.21 14.38
N PRO A 8 5.85 -2.38 14.72
CA PRO A 8 5.90 -3.52 13.81
C PRO A 8 4.51 -3.93 13.29
N SER A 9 3.43 -3.53 13.97
CA SER A 9 2.04 -3.68 13.54
C SER A 9 1.69 -2.92 12.25
N HIS A 10 2.43 -1.85 11.93
CA HIS A 10 2.24 -1.07 10.69
C HIS A 10 2.89 -1.71 9.45
N ARG A 11 3.44 -2.92 9.57
CA ARG A 11 3.97 -3.65 8.42
C ARG A 11 2.84 -4.05 7.49
N VAL A 12 2.99 -3.72 6.22
CA VAL A 12 2.08 -4.16 5.17
C VAL A 12 2.31 -5.65 4.92
N LYS A 13 1.26 -6.43 5.13
CA LYS A 13 1.23 -7.88 4.89
C LYS A 13 0.78 -8.20 3.47
N ASN A 14 -0.21 -7.47 2.97
CA ASN A 14 -0.74 -7.67 1.62
C ASN A 14 -1.20 -6.35 1.01
N VAL A 15 -1.14 -6.27 -0.31
CA VAL A 15 -1.68 -5.15 -1.09
C VAL A 15 -2.43 -5.73 -2.27
N ARG A 16 -3.63 -5.22 -2.51
CA ARG A 16 -4.46 -5.61 -3.65
C ARG A 16 -5.18 -4.40 -4.20
N ILE A 17 -5.34 -4.34 -5.51
CA ILE A 17 -6.15 -3.33 -6.17
C ILE A 17 -7.45 -3.99 -6.63
N VAL A 18 -8.59 -3.46 -6.19
CA VAL A 18 -9.93 -3.96 -6.51
C VAL A 18 -10.80 -2.77 -6.87
N ASP A 19 -11.41 -2.76 -8.05
CA ASP A 19 -12.38 -1.72 -8.45
C ASP A 19 -11.82 -0.30 -8.23
N GLU A 20 -10.59 -0.07 -8.72
CA GLU A 20 -9.86 1.22 -8.59
C GLU A 20 -9.56 1.66 -7.15
N ARG A 21 -9.69 0.75 -6.18
CA ARG A 21 -9.29 0.95 -4.79
C ARG A 21 -8.05 0.15 -4.46
N LEU A 22 -7.04 0.83 -3.93
CA LEU A 22 -5.84 0.23 -3.35
C LEU A 22 -6.17 -0.18 -1.91
N CYS A 23 -6.28 -1.48 -1.68
CA CYS A 23 -6.47 -2.07 -0.36
C CYS A 23 -5.13 -2.57 0.16
N ILE A 24 -4.81 -2.17 1.37
CA ILE A 24 -3.59 -2.52 2.10
C ILE A 24 -4.04 -3.27 3.35
N ASP A 25 -3.55 -4.48 3.52
CA ASP A 25 -3.78 -5.31 4.71
C ASP A 25 -2.51 -5.25 5.57
N PRO A 26 -2.49 -4.48 6.67
CA PRO A 26 -1.39 -4.47 7.62
C PRO A 26 -1.40 -5.71 8.51
N GLU A 27 -0.28 -6.01 9.16
CA GLU A 27 -0.20 -7.08 10.17
C GLU A 27 -1.13 -6.86 11.36
N ASP A 28 -1.48 -5.59 11.66
CA ASP A 28 -2.46 -5.22 12.70
C ASP A 28 -3.90 -5.70 12.42
N GLY A 29 -4.19 -6.12 11.19
CA GLY A 29 -5.46 -6.74 10.82
C GLY A 29 -6.59 -5.77 10.43
N GLN A 30 -6.38 -4.45 10.55
CA GLN A 30 -7.28 -3.45 9.99
C GLN A 30 -6.90 -3.14 8.53
N THR A 31 -7.67 -3.67 7.59
CA THR A 31 -7.52 -3.31 6.17
C THR A 31 -7.82 -1.83 5.96
N VAL A 32 -6.89 -1.12 5.32
CA VAL A 32 -7.04 0.27 4.89
C VAL A 32 -7.20 0.31 3.38
N SER A 33 -8.20 1.04 2.90
CA SER A 33 -8.47 1.19 1.46
C SER A 33 -8.48 2.65 1.05
N VAL A 34 -7.78 2.97 -0.03
CA VAL A 34 -7.68 4.32 -0.59
C VAL A 34 -7.94 4.27 -2.10
N LEU A 35 -8.44 5.36 -2.68
CA LEU A 35 -8.67 5.42 -4.12
C LEU A 35 -7.34 5.42 -4.87
N VAL A 36 -7.27 4.78 -6.03
CA VAL A 36 -6.07 4.76 -6.86
C VAL A 36 -5.84 6.13 -7.54
N GLU A 37 -6.90 6.90 -7.79
CA GLU A 37 -6.87 8.20 -8.48
C GLU A 37 -6.02 9.27 -7.77
N ILE A 38 -5.91 9.20 -6.44
CA ILE A 38 -5.08 10.10 -5.62
C ILE A 38 -3.59 9.80 -5.74
N TYR A 39 -3.22 8.66 -6.34
CA TYR A 39 -1.85 8.28 -6.64
C TYR A 39 -1.64 8.26 -8.16
N PRO A 40 -1.20 9.37 -8.78
CA PRO A 40 -1.14 9.48 -10.24
C PRO A 40 -0.27 8.40 -10.90
N ARG A 41 0.76 7.88 -10.20
CA ARG A 41 1.58 6.75 -10.68
C ARG A 41 0.81 5.43 -10.76
N ILE A 42 -0.11 5.18 -9.82
CA ILE A 42 -0.92 3.96 -9.78
C ILE A 42 -2.14 4.11 -10.70
N ALA A 43 -2.73 5.30 -10.74
CA ALA A 43 -3.84 5.64 -11.65
C ALA A 43 -3.48 5.44 -13.12
N ASN A 44 -2.28 5.89 -13.53
CA ASN A 44 -1.79 5.72 -14.90
C ASN A 44 -1.09 4.38 -15.15
N GLY A 45 -0.96 3.51 -14.12
CA GLY A 45 -0.36 2.19 -14.27
C GLY A 45 -1.30 1.19 -14.95
N THR A 46 -0.77 0.33 -15.81
CA THR A 46 -1.53 -0.81 -16.37
C THR A 46 -1.85 -1.84 -15.27
N ASP A 47 -2.82 -2.73 -15.50
CA ASP A 47 -3.15 -3.80 -14.56
C ASP A 47 -1.93 -4.69 -14.21
N GLU A 48 -1.03 -4.90 -15.18
CA GLU A 48 0.23 -5.61 -14.95
C GLU A 48 1.17 -4.86 -14.00
N GLN A 49 1.27 -3.52 -14.11
CA GLN A 49 2.08 -2.68 -13.21
C GLN A 49 1.44 -2.57 -11.82
N ARG A 50 0.10 -2.51 -11.76
CA ARG A 50 -0.68 -2.54 -10.52
C ARG A 50 -0.52 -3.88 -9.77
N ALA A 51 -0.33 -4.98 -10.49
CA ALA A 51 0.00 -6.28 -9.92
C ALA A 51 1.49 -6.43 -9.54
N ASN A 52 2.39 -5.65 -10.17
CA ASN A 52 3.83 -5.63 -9.90
C ASN A 52 4.19 -4.57 -8.86
N TRP A 53 3.71 -4.74 -7.63
CA TRP A 53 4.11 -3.90 -6.51
C TRP A 53 5.17 -4.59 -5.65
N GLN A 54 6.06 -3.81 -5.06
CA GLN A 54 7.04 -4.32 -4.10
C GLN A 54 7.00 -3.56 -2.78
N LEU A 55 7.12 -4.30 -1.68
CA LEU A 55 7.31 -3.69 -0.37
C LEU A 55 8.71 -3.11 -0.25
N ILE A 56 8.77 -1.81 -0.03
CA ILE A 56 10.00 -1.08 0.26
C ILE A 56 10.01 -0.63 1.72
N ARG A 57 11.19 -0.21 2.22
CA ARG A 57 11.35 0.30 3.60
C ARG A 57 10.85 -0.70 4.67
N SER A 58 11.20 -1.97 4.56
CA SER A 58 10.82 -3.01 5.54
C SER A 58 9.30 -3.17 5.76
N GLY A 59 8.51 -3.03 4.68
CA GLY A 59 7.05 -3.21 4.73
C GLY A 59 6.28 -1.93 5.04
N LEU A 60 6.91 -0.76 4.94
CA LEU A 60 6.30 0.54 5.25
C LEU A 60 6.00 1.39 4.00
N GLY A 61 6.36 0.91 2.81
CA GLY A 61 6.05 1.57 1.55
C GLY A 61 5.82 0.58 0.41
N ILE A 62 5.18 1.06 -0.64
CA ILE A 62 4.85 0.31 -1.86
C ILE A 62 5.55 1.02 -3.04
N HIS A 63 6.32 0.28 -3.83
CA HIS A 63 6.92 0.77 -5.08
C HIS A 63 6.21 0.21 -6.30
#